data_AF-A0A350ETE0-F1
#
_entry.id   AF-A0A350ETE0-F1
#
_cell.length_a   1.000
_cell.length_b   1.000
_cell.length_c   1.000
_cell.angle_alpha   90.00
_cell.angle_beta   90.00
_cell.angle_gamma   90.00
#
_symmetry.space_group_name_H-M   'P 1'
#
loop_
_entity.id
_entity.type
_entity.pdbx_description
1 polymer ?
#
loop_
_entity_poly.entity_id
_entity_poly.type
_entity_poly.pdbx_seq_one_letter_code
_entity_poly.pdbx_strand_id
1 'polypeptide(L)'
;DSGNQLEVISDAGTLNLANNWLKPGWVNSFAGGYTGTVNGGVTSITGTAPGFINPAQQNFRLASGSACINAGTALHPSATADHAPVREYRKPRQSDVRRPIGVADLGAFELDPFTAWRGEQFPSEAENDLISGEAADPDGDLIRNLVEFAFSLDPHIASTAGLPRPTWVDIGNDAHFAVEFQRRPPPTGLIYATRVTADLAGWSPGCEYTDAGLVAATAQTSDASNPTWTRVHLNAPAGSHPHRFISVTIRRE
;
A
#
# COMPACT_ATOMS: atom_id res chain seq x y z
N ASP A 1 23.46 14.46 -17.89
CA ASP A 1 22.33 15.39 -17.96
C ASP A 1 21.52 15.24 -16.67
N SER A 2 21.28 16.32 -15.91
CA SER A 2 20.50 16.29 -14.67
C SER A 2 18.98 16.34 -14.92
N GLY A 3 18.56 16.41 -16.20
CA GLY A 3 17.16 16.51 -16.60
C GLY A 3 16.53 17.83 -16.16
N ASN A 4 17.30 18.91 -16.15
CA ASN A 4 16.86 20.25 -15.74
C ASN A 4 16.43 21.14 -16.92
N GLN A 5 16.53 20.62 -18.15
CA GLN A 5 16.12 21.32 -19.36
C GLN A 5 15.10 20.46 -20.09
N LEU A 6 13.88 20.96 -20.20
CA LEU A 6 12.81 20.34 -20.95
C LEU A 6 12.17 21.40 -21.85
N GLU A 7 12.23 21.16 -23.15
CA GLU A 7 11.44 21.83 -24.17
C GLU A 7 10.24 20.95 -24.49
N VAL A 8 9.03 21.50 -24.40
CA VAL A 8 7.80 20.72 -24.58
C VAL A 8 7.21 20.82 -25.99
N ILE A 9 7.63 21.83 -26.77
CA ILE A 9 7.28 21.99 -28.19
C ILE A 9 8.42 22.69 -28.93
N SER A 10 8.81 22.21 -30.11
CA SER A 10 9.96 22.75 -30.85
C SER A 10 9.62 23.54 -32.11
N ASP A 11 8.36 23.52 -32.58
CA ASP A 11 7.92 24.24 -33.78
C ASP A 11 6.41 24.60 -33.73
N ALA A 12 5.59 24.02 -34.61
CA ALA A 12 4.15 24.25 -34.71
C ALA A 12 3.32 23.13 -34.03
N GLY A 13 2.05 23.42 -33.71
CA GLY A 13 1.11 22.46 -33.13
C GLY A 13 0.46 22.94 -31.83
N THR A 14 -0.27 22.06 -31.16
CA THR A 14 -0.88 22.36 -29.85
C THR A 14 -0.58 21.25 -28.86
N LEU A 15 0.00 21.63 -27.72
CA LEU A 15 0.19 20.75 -26.57
C LEU A 15 -0.74 21.19 -25.44
N ASN A 16 -1.52 20.27 -24.90
CA ASN A 16 -2.33 20.50 -23.71
C ASN A 16 -1.71 19.72 -22.55
N LEU A 17 -1.22 20.42 -21.53
CA LEU A 17 -0.63 19.82 -20.33
C LEU A 17 -1.66 19.72 -19.22
N ALA A 18 -1.81 18.52 -18.66
CA ALA A 18 -2.58 18.27 -17.46
C ALA A 18 -1.96 17.10 -16.69
N ASN A 19 -1.94 17.19 -15.35
CA ASN A 19 -1.54 16.11 -14.45
C ASN A 19 -0.15 15.56 -14.81
N ASN A 20 0.86 16.41 -14.71
CA ASN A 20 2.27 16.07 -14.92
C ASN A 20 3.08 16.39 -13.67
N TRP A 21 4.27 15.81 -13.55
CA TRP A 21 5.30 16.33 -12.65
C TRP A 21 6.42 16.90 -13.51
N LEU A 22 6.64 18.21 -13.38
CA LEU A 22 7.65 18.93 -14.14
C LEU A 22 8.64 19.60 -13.18
N LYS A 23 9.92 19.31 -13.36
CA LYS A 23 10.97 20.06 -12.66
C LYS A 23 10.90 21.54 -13.09
N PRO A 24 11.28 22.48 -12.20
CA PRO A 24 11.44 23.88 -12.59
C PRO A 24 12.43 24.03 -13.74
N GLY A 25 12.22 25.05 -14.58
CA GLY A 25 13.11 25.37 -15.71
C GLY A 25 12.71 24.74 -17.05
N TRP A 26 11.58 24.04 -17.12
CA TRP A 26 10.97 23.71 -18.42
C TRP A 26 10.52 24.99 -19.13
N VAL A 27 10.58 24.97 -20.46
CA VAL A 27 10.12 26.05 -21.33
C VAL A 27 9.21 25.49 -22.40
N ASN A 28 8.39 26.34 -23.02
CA ASN A 28 7.65 25.95 -24.22
C ASN A 28 8.63 25.50 -25.30
N SER A 29 9.54 26.39 -25.69
CA SER A 29 10.58 26.13 -26.68
C SER A 29 11.87 26.87 -26.32
N PHE A 30 13.01 26.25 -26.61
CA PHE A 30 14.30 26.95 -26.61
C PHE A 30 14.60 27.59 -27.97
N ALA A 31 13.86 27.23 -29.02
CA ALA A 31 14.00 27.79 -30.36
C ALA A 31 13.33 29.17 -30.46
N GLY A 32 14.02 30.11 -31.11
CA GLY A 32 13.41 31.37 -31.52
C GLY A 32 12.42 31.14 -32.67
N GLY A 33 11.22 31.72 -32.56
CA GLY A 33 10.23 31.71 -33.65
C GLY A 33 9.29 30.52 -33.71
N TYR A 34 9.19 29.70 -32.66
CA TYR A 34 8.15 28.66 -32.59
C TYR A 34 6.75 29.28 -32.69
N THR A 35 5.83 28.56 -33.33
CA THR A 35 4.46 29.04 -33.60
C THR A 35 3.39 28.20 -32.91
N GLY A 36 3.79 27.15 -32.20
CA GLY A 36 2.89 26.28 -31.47
C GLY A 36 2.30 26.91 -30.21
N THR A 37 1.29 26.25 -29.67
CA THR A 37 0.54 26.69 -28.48
C THR A 37 0.67 25.64 -27.38
N VAL A 38 1.04 26.06 -26.16
CA VAL A 38 1.01 25.22 -24.97
C VAL A 38 -0.10 25.72 -24.05
N ASN A 39 -1.11 24.88 -23.81
CA ASN A 39 -2.22 25.18 -22.91
C ASN A 39 -2.14 24.34 -21.63
N GLY A 40 -2.76 24.81 -20.55
CA GLY A 40 -2.92 24.06 -19.31
C GLY A 40 -1.75 24.21 -18.34
N GLY A 41 -1.39 23.12 -17.67
CA GLY A 41 -0.29 23.06 -16.70
C GLY A 41 -0.70 23.34 -15.25
N VAL A 42 -1.89 23.88 -14.99
CA VAL A 42 -2.35 24.23 -13.62
C VAL A 42 -2.51 23.02 -12.70
N THR A 43 -2.78 21.83 -13.24
CA THR A 43 -2.85 20.58 -12.49
C THR A 43 -1.50 19.86 -12.40
N SER A 44 -0.42 20.46 -12.92
CA SER A 44 0.90 19.86 -12.86
C SER A 44 1.57 20.16 -11.53
N ILE A 45 2.18 19.14 -10.94
CA ILE A 45 3.04 19.26 -9.79
C ILE A 45 4.37 19.83 -10.27
N THR A 46 4.87 20.85 -9.57
CA THR A 46 6.17 21.46 -9.85
C THR A 46 7.12 21.26 -8.69
N GLY A 47 8.42 21.43 -8.93
CA GLY A 47 9.46 21.24 -7.92
C GLY A 47 10.39 20.09 -8.26
N THR A 48 11.46 19.95 -7.49
CA THR A 48 12.57 19.02 -7.82
C THR A 48 12.39 17.62 -7.26
N ALA A 49 11.47 17.42 -6.32
CA ALA A 49 11.19 16.13 -5.68
C ALA A 49 9.69 16.02 -5.36
N PRO A 50 8.94 15.14 -6.04
CA PRO A 50 7.52 14.93 -5.79
C PRO A 50 7.28 13.90 -4.67
N GLY A 51 8.33 13.43 -3.99
CA GLY A 51 8.28 12.42 -2.94
C GLY A 51 8.59 11.00 -3.42
N PHE A 52 9.77 10.78 -4.00
CA PHE A 52 10.28 9.43 -4.26
C PHE A 52 11.02 8.88 -3.04
N ILE A 53 11.03 7.56 -2.86
CA ILE A 53 11.72 6.90 -1.75
C ILE A 53 13.21 7.23 -1.72
N ASN A 54 13.95 6.91 -2.78
CA ASN A 54 15.40 7.14 -2.83
C ASN A 54 15.88 7.32 -4.27
N PRO A 55 15.71 8.53 -4.85
CA PRO A 55 16.10 8.79 -6.23
C PRO A 55 17.62 8.70 -6.45
N ALA A 56 18.44 8.89 -5.42
CA ALA A 56 19.90 8.75 -5.51
C ALA A 56 20.33 7.30 -5.80
N GLN A 57 19.53 6.33 -5.35
CA GLN A 57 19.71 4.90 -5.65
C GLN A 57 18.86 4.42 -6.83
N GLN A 58 18.21 5.34 -7.57
CA GLN A 58 17.25 5.06 -8.64
C GLN A 58 15.99 4.33 -8.17
N ASN A 59 15.63 4.43 -6.89
CA ASN A 59 14.33 4.03 -6.40
C ASN A 59 13.36 5.22 -6.54
N PHE A 60 12.61 5.21 -7.64
CA PHE A 60 11.60 6.21 -7.98
C PHE A 60 10.17 5.78 -7.60
N ARG A 61 10.01 4.75 -6.75
CA ARG A 61 8.71 4.44 -6.16
C ARG A 61 8.29 5.56 -5.21
N LEU A 62 6.99 5.68 -5.00
CA LEU A 62 6.40 6.77 -4.22
C LEU A 62 6.60 6.53 -2.72
N ALA A 63 7.04 7.56 -2.00
CA ALA A 63 6.99 7.60 -0.54
C ALA A 63 5.56 7.87 -0.06
N SER A 64 5.24 7.55 1.20
CA SER A 64 3.87 7.65 1.74
C SER A 64 3.25 9.06 1.67
N GLY A 65 4.09 10.11 1.67
CA GLY A 65 3.68 11.52 1.54
C GLY A 65 3.87 12.11 0.14
N SER A 66 4.03 11.29 -0.90
CA SER A 66 4.28 11.78 -2.26
C SER A 66 3.13 12.63 -2.78
N ALA A 67 3.47 13.76 -3.40
CA ALA A 67 2.49 14.60 -4.11
C ALA A 67 1.89 13.89 -5.34
N CYS A 68 2.53 12.83 -5.85
CA CYS A 68 2.03 12.06 -6.98
C CYS A 68 0.86 11.14 -6.62
N ILE A 69 0.61 10.88 -5.33
CA ILE A 69 -0.47 10.00 -4.89
C ILE A 69 -1.82 10.59 -5.28
N ASN A 70 -2.65 9.80 -5.97
CA ASN A 70 -3.96 10.17 -6.51
C ASN A 70 -3.94 11.41 -7.43
N ALA A 71 -2.77 11.79 -7.98
CA ALA A 71 -2.61 12.99 -8.80
C ALA A 71 -2.71 12.72 -10.31
N GLY A 72 -2.87 11.46 -10.72
CA GLY A 72 -3.07 11.09 -12.11
C GLY A 72 -4.47 11.43 -12.63
N THR A 73 -4.69 11.09 -13.90
CA THR A 73 -5.99 11.23 -14.57
C THR A 73 -6.20 10.11 -15.57
N ALA A 74 -7.43 9.94 -16.04
CA ALA A 74 -7.71 8.97 -17.09
C ALA A 74 -6.94 9.31 -18.37
N LEU A 75 -6.36 8.29 -19.01
CA LEU A 75 -5.79 8.44 -20.34
C LEU A 75 -6.87 8.80 -21.35
N HIS A 76 -6.46 9.50 -22.41
CA HIS A 76 -7.35 9.81 -23.52
C HIS A 76 -7.96 8.51 -24.08
N PRO A 77 -9.26 8.45 -24.40
CA PRO A 77 -9.91 7.19 -24.81
C PRO A 77 -9.26 6.48 -25.99
N SER A 78 -8.64 7.22 -26.92
CA SER A 78 -7.91 6.64 -28.05
C SER A 78 -6.63 5.89 -27.66
N ALA A 79 -6.07 6.15 -26.48
CA ALA A 79 -4.93 5.42 -25.96
C ALA A 79 -5.37 4.22 -25.10
N THR A 80 -6.49 4.33 -24.40
CA THR A 80 -6.90 3.33 -23.40
C THR A 80 -7.22 1.95 -24.00
N ALA A 81 -7.78 1.89 -25.20
CA ALA A 81 -8.19 0.62 -25.82
C ALA A 81 -7.01 -0.36 -26.01
N ASP A 82 -5.84 0.15 -26.41
CA ASP A 82 -4.68 -0.66 -26.76
C ASP A 82 -3.47 -0.45 -25.82
N HIS A 83 -3.48 0.60 -25.00
CA HIS A 83 -2.31 1.07 -24.24
C HIS A 83 -2.62 1.41 -22.78
N ALA A 84 -3.64 0.80 -22.18
CA ALA A 84 -3.88 0.92 -20.75
C ALA A 84 -2.65 0.43 -19.95
N PRO A 85 -2.12 1.20 -18.98
CA PRO A 85 -0.97 0.82 -18.18
C PRO A 85 -1.39 -0.22 -17.14
N VAL A 86 -1.42 -1.49 -17.53
CA VAL A 86 -1.78 -2.60 -16.63
C VAL A 86 -0.58 -3.19 -15.88
N ARG A 87 0.63 -2.67 -16.13
CA ARG A 87 1.88 -3.10 -15.52
C ARG A 87 2.71 -1.91 -15.07
N GLU A 88 3.47 -2.08 -14.00
CA GLU A 88 4.49 -1.14 -13.55
C GLU A 88 5.87 -1.78 -13.57
N TYR A 89 6.92 -0.96 -13.63
CA TYR A 89 8.29 -1.47 -13.76
C TYR A 89 8.77 -2.12 -12.46
N ARG A 90 9.54 -3.21 -12.60
CA ARG A 90 10.31 -3.80 -11.49
C ARG A 90 11.76 -3.99 -11.94
N LYS A 91 12.70 -3.49 -11.14
CA LYS A 91 14.11 -3.58 -11.46
C LYS A 91 14.63 -5.01 -11.24
N PRO A 92 15.49 -5.55 -12.13
CA PRO A 92 15.79 -5.09 -13.49
C PRO A 92 14.94 -5.81 -14.55
N ARG A 93 14.42 -5.08 -15.54
CA ARG A 93 13.73 -5.63 -16.74
C ARG A 93 12.54 -6.55 -16.42
N GLN A 94 11.91 -6.35 -15.28
CA GLN A 94 10.71 -7.05 -14.88
C GLN A 94 9.55 -6.07 -14.76
N SER A 95 8.37 -6.60 -14.49
CA SER A 95 7.20 -5.79 -14.20
C SER A 95 6.29 -6.50 -13.22
N ASP A 96 5.55 -5.71 -12.46
CA ASP A 96 4.48 -6.17 -11.59
C ASP A 96 3.13 -5.73 -12.17
N VAL A 97 2.03 -6.27 -11.65
CA VAL A 97 0.69 -5.82 -12.02
C VAL A 97 0.49 -4.42 -11.44
N ARG A 98 0.05 -3.46 -12.26
CA ARG A 98 -0.30 -2.14 -11.77
C ARG A 98 -1.71 -2.19 -11.16
N ARG A 99 -1.85 -1.77 -9.90
CA ARG A 99 -3.11 -1.84 -9.14
C ARG A 99 -3.42 -0.48 -8.51
N PRO A 100 -4.03 0.45 -9.25
CA PRO A 100 -4.43 1.74 -8.68
C PRO A 100 -5.49 1.53 -7.59
N ILE A 101 -5.28 2.15 -6.44
CA ILE A 101 -6.26 2.18 -5.34
C ILE A 101 -6.98 3.52 -5.41
N GLY A 102 -8.12 3.55 -6.10
CA GLY A 102 -8.86 4.80 -6.35
C GLY A 102 -8.37 5.51 -7.61
N VAL A 103 -7.87 6.75 -7.47
CA VAL A 103 -7.34 7.52 -8.60
C VAL A 103 -5.91 7.05 -8.86
N ALA A 104 -5.56 6.81 -10.13
CA ALA A 104 -4.21 6.39 -10.47
C ALA A 104 -3.17 7.41 -10.00
N ASP A 105 -2.06 6.91 -9.47
CA ASP A 105 -0.96 7.77 -9.09
C ASP A 105 -0.23 8.31 -10.32
N LEU A 106 0.30 9.52 -10.18
CA LEU A 106 1.02 10.17 -11.24
C LEU A 106 2.40 9.53 -11.46
N GLY A 107 2.61 8.99 -12.65
CA GLY A 107 3.90 8.45 -13.10
C GLY A 107 3.93 6.93 -13.20
N ALA A 108 5.14 6.38 -13.18
CA ALA A 108 5.39 4.98 -13.55
C ALA A 108 4.98 3.93 -12.50
N PHE A 109 4.75 4.35 -11.25
CA PHE A 109 4.47 3.46 -10.12
C PHE A 109 3.18 3.89 -9.43
N GLU A 110 2.37 2.92 -9.01
CA GLU A 110 1.39 3.14 -7.96
C GLU A 110 2.09 3.08 -6.60
N LEU A 111 1.51 3.73 -5.60
CA LEU A 111 1.91 3.64 -4.22
C LEU A 111 1.73 2.19 -3.77
N ASP A 112 2.83 1.60 -3.35
CA ASP A 112 2.83 0.39 -2.55
C ASP A 112 3.13 0.80 -1.10
N PRO A 113 2.14 0.72 -0.18
CA PRO A 113 2.33 1.10 1.22
C PRO A 113 3.45 0.34 1.95
N PHE A 114 3.65 -0.96 1.66
CA PHE A 114 4.74 -1.73 2.26
C PHE A 114 6.09 -1.27 1.71
N THR A 115 6.18 -1.05 0.40
CA THR A 115 7.42 -0.55 -0.20
C THR A 115 7.76 0.86 0.26
N ALA A 116 6.76 1.74 0.44
CA ALA A 116 6.96 3.07 1.02
C ALA A 116 7.47 2.98 2.46
N TRP A 117 6.82 2.17 3.31
CA TRP A 117 7.27 1.91 4.69
C TRP A 117 8.69 1.34 4.72
N ARG A 118 9.00 0.40 3.83
CA ARG A 118 10.34 -0.18 3.67
C ARG A 118 11.39 0.89 3.39
N GLY A 119 11.08 1.82 2.48
CA GLY A 119 11.93 2.96 2.16
C GLY A 119 12.17 3.92 3.32
N GLU A 120 11.19 4.06 4.21
CA GLU A 120 11.26 4.91 5.41
C GLU A 120 12.05 4.24 6.54
N GLN A 121 11.80 2.96 6.80
CA GLN A 121 12.46 2.22 7.89
C GLN A 121 13.88 1.80 7.55
N PHE A 122 14.19 1.59 6.26
CA PHE A 122 15.46 1.05 5.79
C PHE A 122 16.00 1.87 4.61
N PRO A 123 16.29 3.18 4.76
CA PRO A 123 16.58 4.06 3.63
C PRO A 123 17.81 3.65 2.78
N SER A 124 18.80 3.00 3.40
CA SER A 124 20.01 2.51 2.73
C SER A 124 19.88 1.06 2.23
N GLU A 125 18.99 0.29 2.87
CA GLU A 125 18.78 -1.14 2.63
C GLU A 125 17.42 -1.42 1.96
N ALA A 126 16.73 -0.40 1.44
CA ALA A 126 15.39 -0.49 0.86
C ALA A 126 15.31 -1.43 -0.35
N GLU A 127 16.45 -1.78 -0.96
CA GLU A 127 16.55 -2.75 -2.06
C GLU A 127 17.16 -4.09 -1.63
N ASN A 128 17.48 -4.27 -0.34
CA ASN A 128 18.04 -5.50 0.20
C ASN A 128 16.95 -6.37 0.85
N ASP A 129 16.42 -7.32 0.10
CA ASP A 129 15.32 -8.18 0.54
C ASP A 129 15.66 -9.05 1.76
N LEU A 130 16.94 -9.29 2.04
CA LEU A 130 17.38 -10.07 3.21
C LEU A 130 17.27 -9.29 4.53
N ILE A 131 17.18 -7.96 4.46
CA ILE A 131 17.09 -7.09 5.64
C ILE A 131 15.69 -6.47 5.73
N SER A 132 15.21 -5.92 4.62
CA SER A 132 14.02 -5.08 4.58
C SER A 132 12.86 -5.68 3.78
N GLY A 133 13.04 -6.88 3.24
CA GLY A 133 11.98 -7.62 2.53
C GLY A 133 10.92 -8.15 3.49
N GLU A 134 9.74 -8.50 2.95
CA GLU A 134 8.57 -8.95 3.72
C GLU A 134 8.85 -10.10 4.70
N ALA A 135 9.77 -10.99 4.35
CA ALA A 135 10.11 -12.18 5.12
C ALA A 135 11.33 -12.02 6.03
N ALA A 136 12.01 -10.88 5.98
CA ALA A 136 13.16 -10.59 6.82
C ALA A 136 12.73 -10.22 8.25
N ASP A 137 13.65 -10.45 9.19
CA ASP A 137 13.52 -10.24 10.63
C ASP A 137 14.87 -9.65 11.09
N PRO A 138 15.06 -8.33 10.92
CA PRO A 138 16.37 -7.70 11.12
C PRO A 138 16.74 -7.49 12.59
N ASP A 139 15.78 -7.46 13.50
CA ASP A 139 15.96 -7.32 14.96
C ASP A 139 15.94 -8.66 15.72
N GLY A 140 15.48 -9.74 15.08
CA GLY A 140 15.71 -11.12 15.50
C GLY A 140 14.70 -11.64 16.51
N ASP A 141 13.47 -11.14 16.49
CA ASP A 141 12.39 -11.53 17.42
C ASP A 141 11.39 -12.52 16.82
N LEU A 142 11.67 -13.03 15.62
CA LEU A 142 10.85 -13.93 14.81
C LEU A 142 9.59 -13.27 14.24
N ILE A 143 9.45 -11.95 14.33
CA ILE A 143 8.42 -11.17 13.66
C ILE A 143 9.00 -10.63 12.35
N ARG A 144 8.36 -11.02 11.25
CA ARG A 144 8.82 -10.60 9.92
C ARG A 144 8.34 -9.19 9.61
N ASN A 145 9.09 -8.46 8.80
CA ASN A 145 8.76 -7.09 8.38
C ASN A 145 7.32 -6.90 7.88
N LEU A 146 6.71 -7.89 7.20
CA LEU A 146 5.30 -7.77 6.79
C LEU A 146 4.34 -7.71 7.98
N VAL A 147 4.65 -8.46 9.05
CA VAL A 147 3.88 -8.46 10.31
C VAL A 147 4.16 -7.18 11.09
N GLU A 148 5.42 -6.75 11.14
CA GLU A 148 5.84 -5.48 11.73
C GLU A 148 5.06 -4.31 11.10
N PHE A 149 5.09 -4.23 9.77
CA PHE A 149 4.32 -3.26 9.01
C PHE A 149 2.84 -3.32 9.37
N ALA A 150 2.22 -4.49 9.27
CA ALA A 150 0.78 -4.68 9.49
C ALA A 150 0.30 -4.24 10.88
N PHE A 151 1.09 -4.48 11.92
CA PHE A 151 0.73 -4.13 13.30
C PHE A 151 1.42 -2.85 13.80
N SER A 152 2.07 -2.10 12.91
CA SER A 152 2.74 -0.82 13.22
C SER A 152 3.80 -0.95 14.32
N LEU A 153 4.55 -2.04 14.27
CA LEU A 153 5.69 -2.31 15.13
C LEU A 153 6.98 -1.67 14.55
N ASP A 154 8.01 -1.57 15.38
CA ASP A 154 9.31 -1.01 14.99
C ASP A 154 10.25 -2.17 14.63
N PRO A 155 10.62 -2.32 13.35
CA PRO A 155 11.39 -3.48 12.90
C PRO A 155 12.87 -3.44 13.34
N HIS A 156 13.27 -2.42 14.10
CA HIS A 156 14.61 -2.31 14.68
C HIS A 156 14.62 -2.65 16.17
N ILE A 157 13.46 -2.97 16.77
CA ILE A 157 13.33 -3.22 18.21
C ILE A 157 12.49 -4.47 18.45
N ALA A 158 13.19 -5.55 18.81
CA ALA A 158 12.59 -6.82 19.20
C ALA A 158 11.44 -6.63 20.22
N SER A 159 10.20 -6.84 19.78
CA SER A 159 9.01 -6.53 20.55
C SER A 159 7.75 -7.20 20.01
N THR A 160 7.14 -8.04 20.82
CA THR A 160 5.80 -8.60 20.54
C THR A 160 4.66 -7.65 20.92
N ALA A 161 4.96 -6.46 21.44
CA ALA A 161 3.95 -5.54 21.97
C ALA A 161 3.18 -4.86 20.83
N GLY A 162 1.94 -5.29 20.60
CA GLY A 162 1.08 -4.79 19.51
C GLY A 162 0.61 -5.90 18.58
N LEU A 163 1.20 -7.09 18.67
CA LEU A 163 0.68 -8.30 18.02
C LEU A 163 -0.74 -8.64 18.50
N PRO A 164 -1.52 -9.39 17.69
CA PRO A 164 -2.84 -9.85 18.07
C PRO A 164 -2.83 -10.60 19.40
N ARG A 165 -3.79 -10.28 20.26
CA ARG A 165 -3.90 -10.87 21.60
C ARG A 165 -5.30 -11.42 21.86
N PRO A 166 -5.43 -12.46 22.70
CA PRO A 166 -6.72 -13.00 23.09
C PRO A 166 -7.50 -12.01 23.95
N THR A 167 -8.82 -12.05 23.84
CA THR A 167 -9.77 -11.29 24.67
C THR A 167 -11.11 -12.03 24.76
N TRP A 168 -12.06 -11.46 25.48
CA TRP A 168 -13.42 -12.00 25.61
C TRP A 168 -14.45 -10.97 25.15
N VAL A 169 -15.54 -11.45 24.55
CA VAL A 169 -16.72 -10.66 24.21
C VAL A 169 -17.93 -11.33 24.86
N ASP A 170 -18.64 -10.60 25.70
CA ASP A 170 -19.87 -11.08 26.33
C ASP A 170 -21.06 -10.78 25.41
N ILE A 171 -21.84 -11.81 25.09
CA ILE A 171 -23.05 -11.73 24.25
C ILE A 171 -24.20 -12.37 25.01
N GLY A 172 -25.12 -11.54 25.50
CA GLY A 172 -26.14 -12.01 26.44
C GLY A 172 -25.48 -12.50 27.74
N ASN A 173 -25.68 -13.78 28.08
CA ASN A 173 -25.09 -14.40 29.27
C ASN A 173 -23.86 -15.26 28.96
N ASP A 174 -23.45 -15.33 27.70
CA ASP A 174 -22.37 -16.21 27.24
C ASP A 174 -21.10 -15.41 26.92
N ALA A 175 -19.96 -15.94 27.36
CA ALA A 175 -18.64 -15.42 27.00
C ALA A 175 -18.12 -16.10 25.72
N HIS A 176 -17.68 -15.29 24.78
CA HIS A 176 -17.10 -15.73 23.51
C HIS A 176 -15.62 -15.39 23.44
N PHE A 177 -14.80 -16.40 23.10
CA PHE A 177 -13.37 -16.18 22.89
C PHE A 177 -13.15 -15.32 21.66
N ALA A 178 -12.25 -14.34 21.76
CA ALA A 178 -11.97 -13.38 20.72
C ALA A 178 -10.48 -13.11 20.56
N VAL A 179 -10.11 -12.58 19.41
CA VAL A 179 -8.82 -11.95 19.17
C VAL A 179 -9.03 -10.47 18.92
N GLU A 180 -8.13 -9.65 19.45
CA GLU A 180 -8.08 -8.22 19.14
C GLU A 180 -6.70 -7.80 18.65
N PHE A 181 -6.69 -6.86 17.72
CA PHE A 181 -5.49 -6.30 17.10
C PHE A 181 -5.80 -4.90 16.53
N GLN A 182 -4.76 -4.10 16.30
CA GLN A 182 -4.88 -2.82 15.61
C GLN A 182 -4.54 -3.01 14.13
N ARG A 183 -5.37 -2.46 13.24
CA ARG A 183 -5.08 -2.42 11.81
C ARG A 183 -4.53 -1.05 11.46
N ARG A 184 -3.60 -1.00 10.52
CA ARG A 184 -3.22 0.27 9.88
C ARG A 184 -4.44 0.90 9.17
N PRO A 185 -4.54 2.23 9.11
CA PRO A 185 -5.51 2.91 8.26
C PRO A 185 -5.27 2.60 6.77
N PRO A 186 -6.31 2.40 5.95
CA PRO A 186 -6.17 2.22 4.51
C PRO A 186 -5.69 3.50 3.81
N PRO A 187 -4.99 3.39 2.66
CA PRO A 187 -4.63 2.15 1.99
C PRO A 187 -3.42 1.46 2.65
N THR A 188 -3.52 0.14 2.81
CA THR A 188 -2.49 -0.73 3.40
C THR A 188 -1.91 -1.72 2.37
N GLY A 189 -2.66 -2.04 1.32
CA GLY A 189 -2.39 -3.16 0.42
C GLY A 189 -2.37 -4.50 1.13
N LEU A 190 -3.04 -4.62 2.29
CA LEU A 190 -3.09 -5.83 3.11
C LEU A 190 -4.51 -6.37 3.25
N ILE A 191 -4.58 -7.69 3.33
CA ILE A 191 -5.76 -8.44 3.75
C ILE A 191 -5.48 -9.00 5.14
N TYR A 192 -6.27 -8.58 6.12
CA TYR A 192 -6.31 -9.19 7.45
C TYR A 192 -7.46 -10.19 7.48
N ALA A 193 -7.19 -11.48 7.71
CA ALA A 193 -8.22 -12.50 7.77
C ALA A 193 -8.07 -13.34 9.04
N THR A 194 -9.18 -13.58 9.74
CA THR A 194 -9.19 -14.59 10.80
C THR A 194 -9.42 -15.97 10.20
N ARG A 195 -8.83 -16.99 10.83
CA ARG A 195 -9.08 -18.40 10.54
C ARG A 195 -9.40 -19.11 11.83
N VAL A 196 -10.33 -20.06 11.77
CA VAL A 196 -10.80 -20.81 12.94
C VAL A 196 -10.61 -22.30 12.73
N THR A 197 -10.19 -22.99 13.77
CA THR A 197 -10.04 -24.45 13.77
C THR A 197 -10.43 -25.06 15.11
N ALA A 198 -10.79 -26.34 15.09
CA ALA A 198 -11.07 -27.16 16.27
C ALA A 198 -9.87 -28.03 16.67
N ASP A 199 -8.99 -28.31 15.73
CA ASP A 199 -8.02 -29.41 15.79
C ASP A 199 -6.62 -29.05 15.26
N LEU A 200 -6.42 -27.79 14.84
CA LEU A 200 -5.20 -27.28 14.22
C LEU A 200 -4.87 -27.91 12.84
N ALA A 201 -5.75 -28.75 12.30
CA ALA A 201 -5.58 -29.37 10.99
C ALA A 201 -6.49 -28.70 9.95
N GLY A 202 -7.80 -28.62 10.22
CA GLY A 202 -8.78 -28.01 9.32
C GLY A 202 -9.07 -26.55 9.71
N TRP A 203 -8.84 -25.61 8.79
CA TRP A 203 -9.05 -24.18 9.02
C TRP A 203 -10.20 -23.62 8.20
N SER A 204 -11.22 -23.12 8.89
CA SER A 204 -12.34 -22.39 8.29
C SER A 204 -12.04 -20.90 8.18
N PRO A 205 -12.51 -20.21 7.12
CA PRO A 205 -12.41 -18.76 7.03
C PRO A 205 -13.27 -18.07 8.09
N GLY A 206 -12.77 -16.96 8.63
CA GLY A 206 -13.50 -16.04 9.50
C GLY A 206 -13.65 -14.65 8.87
N CYS A 207 -13.75 -13.62 9.69
CA CYS A 207 -13.84 -12.23 9.24
C CYS A 207 -12.61 -11.82 8.44
N GLU A 208 -12.81 -10.98 7.43
CA GLU A 208 -11.76 -10.48 6.54
C GLU A 208 -11.87 -8.95 6.41
N TYR A 209 -10.73 -8.27 6.33
CA TYR A 209 -10.64 -6.83 6.18
C TYR A 209 -9.61 -6.48 5.11
N THR A 210 -10.03 -5.70 4.14
CA THR A 210 -9.26 -5.27 2.98
C THR A 210 -9.34 -3.75 2.85
N ASP A 211 -8.57 -3.15 1.94
CA ASP A 211 -8.70 -1.73 1.64
C ASP A 211 -10.04 -1.41 0.96
N ALA A 212 -10.59 -2.40 0.22
CA ALA A 212 -11.82 -2.27 -0.54
C ALA A 212 -13.10 -2.62 0.24
N GLY A 213 -12.99 -3.24 1.41
CA GLY A 213 -14.16 -3.66 2.17
C GLY A 213 -13.88 -4.59 3.34
N LEU A 214 -14.95 -5.18 3.86
CA LEU A 214 -14.87 -6.09 5.00
C LEU A 214 -15.93 -7.19 4.92
N VAL A 215 -15.60 -8.34 5.48
CA VAL A 215 -16.50 -9.44 5.81
C VAL A 215 -16.66 -9.46 7.32
N ALA A 216 -17.71 -8.80 7.84
CA ALA A 216 -17.93 -8.61 9.27
C ALA A 216 -18.42 -9.87 10.00
N ALA A 217 -18.99 -10.85 9.30
CA ALA A 217 -19.54 -12.04 9.91
C ALA A 217 -19.43 -13.24 8.98
N THR A 218 -19.18 -14.40 9.57
CA THR A 218 -19.19 -15.71 8.92
C THR A 218 -19.96 -16.70 9.80
N ALA A 219 -20.02 -17.97 9.39
CA ALA A 219 -20.52 -19.01 10.28
C ALA A 219 -19.67 -19.19 11.56
N GLN A 220 -18.38 -18.85 11.51
CA GLN A 220 -17.43 -19.13 12.59
C GLN A 220 -17.14 -17.93 13.49
N THR A 221 -17.16 -16.73 12.93
CA THR A 221 -16.73 -15.50 13.63
C THR A 221 -17.63 -14.32 13.32
N SER A 222 -17.68 -13.36 14.24
CA SER A 222 -18.28 -12.05 14.01
C SER A 222 -17.39 -10.93 14.52
N ASP A 223 -17.45 -9.79 13.83
CA ASP A 223 -16.80 -8.54 14.20
C ASP A 223 -17.52 -7.90 15.40
N ALA A 224 -16.74 -7.54 16.41
CA ALA A 224 -17.15 -6.75 17.57
C ALA A 224 -16.16 -5.61 17.82
N SER A 225 -15.63 -5.06 16.73
CA SER A 225 -14.62 -4.01 16.72
C SER A 225 -15.13 -2.73 17.38
N ASN A 226 -14.21 -1.95 17.93
CA ASN A 226 -14.44 -0.60 18.41
C ASN A 226 -13.48 0.37 17.67
N PRO A 227 -13.58 1.70 17.89
CA PRO A 227 -12.73 2.66 17.17
C PRO A 227 -11.21 2.47 17.34
N THR A 228 -10.77 1.78 18.40
CA THR A 228 -9.35 1.57 18.71
C THR A 228 -8.86 0.17 18.31
N TRP A 229 -9.73 -0.84 18.42
CA TRP A 229 -9.37 -2.24 18.27
C TRP A 229 -10.27 -2.93 17.26
N THR A 230 -9.66 -3.61 16.29
CA THR A 230 -10.36 -4.66 15.55
C THR A 230 -10.51 -5.85 16.49
N ARG A 231 -11.73 -6.31 16.69
CA ARG A 231 -12.03 -7.42 17.59
C ARG A 231 -12.93 -8.42 16.87
N VAL A 232 -12.49 -9.68 16.85
CA VAL A 232 -13.22 -10.77 16.20
C VAL A 232 -13.43 -11.88 17.20
N HIS A 233 -14.68 -12.21 17.47
CA HIS A 233 -15.04 -13.29 18.38
C HIS A 233 -15.52 -14.52 17.63
N LEU A 234 -15.36 -15.69 18.24
CA LEU A 234 -16.00 -16.92 17.80
C LEU A 234 -17.51 -16.84 18.03
N ASN A 235 -18.30 -17.33 17.08
CA ASN A 235 -19.76 -17.35 17.23
C ASN A 235 -20.23 -18.39 18.25
N ALA A 236 -19.45 -19.46 18.46
CA ALA A 236 -19.75 -20.45 19.47
C ALA A 236 -19.33 -19.95 20.87
N PRO A 237 -20.20 -20.09 21.90
CA PRO A 237 -19.83 -19.78 23.29
C PRO A 237 -18.67 -20.64 23.77
N ALA A 238 -17.78 -20.07 24.58
CA ALA A 238 -16.60 -20.75 25.08
C ALA A 238 -16.94 -22.02 25.89
N GLY A 239 -18.02 -21.97 26.68
CA GLY A 239 -18.48 -23.10 27.49
C GLY A 239 -19.00 -24.29 26.68
N SER A 240 -19.32 -24.11 25.40
CA SER A 240 -19.88 -25.16 24.53
C SER A 240 -18.83 -25.89 23.68
N HIS A 241 -17.62 -25.33 23.56
CA HIS A 241 -16.58 -25.84 22.68
C HIS A 241 -15.18 -25.61 23.29
N PRO A 242 -14.66 -26.57 24.09
CA PRO A 242 -13.43 -26.35 24.86
C PRO A 242 -12.19 -26.19 23.98
N HIS A 243 -12.19 -26.73 22.75
CA HIS A 243 -11.06 -26.63 21.81
C HIS A 243 -11.49 -25.89 20.54
N ARG A 244 -11.25 -24.58 20.54
CA ARG A 244 -11.35 -23.72 19.36
C ARG A 244 -10.17 -22.76 19.37
N PHE A 245 -9.57 -22.58 18.20
CA PHE A 245 -8.44 -21.67 18.00
C PHE A 245 -8.82 -20.65 16.94
N ILE A 246 -8.35 -19.42 17.13
CA ILE A 246 -8.46 -18.35 16.15
C ILE A 246 -7.04 -17.85 15.84
N SER A 247 -6.74 -17.67 14.56
CA SER A 247 -5.49 -17.04 14.12
C SER A 247 -5.81 -15.82 13.28
N VAL A 248 -4.98 -14.78 13.39
CA VAL A 248 -4.99 -13.65 12.44
C VAL A 248 -3.92 -13.91 11.39
N THR A 249 -4.30 -13.82 10.13
CA THR A 249 -3.40 -13.97 8.99
C THR A 249 -3.35 -12.66 8.21
N ILE A 250 -2.17 -12.32 7.71
CA ILE A 250 -1.93 -11.14 6.88
C ILE A 250 -1.32 -11.58 5.57
N ARG A 251 -1.76 -10.98 4.47
CA ARG A 251 -1.18 -11.14 3.14
C ARG A 251 -1.36 -9.86 2.32
N ARG A 252 -0.56 -9.71 1.28
CA ARG A 252 -0.74 -8.66 0.27
C ARG A 252 -2.03 -8.91 -0.53
N GLU A 253 -2.72 -7.84 -0.93
CA GLU A 253 -3.81 -7.89 -1.92
C GLU A 253 -3.32 -8.33 -3.31
#